data_AF-A0A940UCK1-F1
#
_entry.id   AF-A0A940UCK1-F1
#
_cell.length_a   1.000
_cell.length_b   1.000
_cell.length_c   1.000
_cell.angle_alpha   90.00
_cell.angle_beta   90.00
_cell.angle_gamma   90.00
#
_symmetry.space_group_name_H-M   'P 1'
#
loop_
_entity.id
_entity.type
_entity.pdbx_description
1 polymer ?
#
loop_
_entity_poly.entity_id
_entity_poly.type
_entity_poly.pdbx_seq_one_letter_code
_entity_poly.pdbx_strand_id
1 'polypeptide(L)' 'MKAYMYNAENGLYAGETFAEPDMLVYEDGITTVPPPDYEHGQVPVFNRERQLWEVLPVAIVRQLLYSNPSRSREIPL' A
#
# COMPACT_ATOMS: atom_id res chain seq x y z
N MET A 1 -8.51 5.44 16.10
CA MET A 1 -9.16 5.95 14.87
C MET A 1 -9.00 4.96 13.72
N LYS A 2 -9.83 5.06 12.67
CA LYS A 2 -9.70 4.20 11.48
C LYS A 2 -8.43 4.56 10.70
N ALA A 3 -7.71 3.54 10.23
CA ALA A 3 -6.52 3.68 9.42
C ALA A 3 -6.48 2.63 8.31
N TYR A 4 -5.61 2.84 7.34
CA TYR A 4 -5.53 2.05 6.11
C TYR A 4 -4.11 1.56 5.92
N MET A 5 -3.98 0.27 5.73
CA MET A 5 -2.70 -0.41 5.60
C MET A 5 -2.33 -0.50 4.13
N TYR A 6 -1.05 -0.31 3.84
CA TYR A 6 -0.44 -0.59 2.57
C TYR A 6 0.90 -1.28 2.77
N ASN A 7 1.31 -2.12 1.82
CA ASN A 7 2.63 -2.71 1.85
C ASN A 7 3.69 -1.61 1.64
N ALA A 8 4.55 -1.39 2.63
CA ALA A 8 5.53 -0.30 2.62
C ALA A 8 6.54 -0.40 1.46
N GLU A 9 6.77 -1.61 0.94
CA GLU A 9 7.65 -1.82 -0.20
C GLU A 9 6.96 -1.37 -1.48
N ASN A 10 5.77 -1.91 -1.80
CA ASN A 10 5.17 -1.76 -3.13
C ASN A 10 3.92 -0.86 -3.19
N GLY A 11 3.47 -0.34 -2.05
CA GLY A 11 2.33 0.56 -1.93
C GLY A 11 0.96 -0.14 -1.97
N LEU A 12 0.87 -1.46 -2.17
CA LEU A 12 -0.42 -2.13 -2.37
C LEU A 12 -1.29 -2.07 -1.14
N TYR A 13 -2.58 -1.78 -1.34
CA TYR A 13 -3.57 -1.81 -0.28
C TYR A 13 -3.63 -3.18 0.42
N ALA A 14 -3.53 -3.17 1.74
CA ALA A 14 -3.46 -4.36 2.59
C ALA A 14 -4.67 -4.49 3.55
N GLY A 15 -5.57 -3.50 3.56
CA GLY A 15 -6.80 -3.53 4.33
C GLY A 15 -6.96 -2.35 5.30
N GLU A 16 -7.89 -2.52 6.23
CA GLU A 16 -8.25 -1.51 7.22
C GLU A 16 -7.84 -1.97 8.62
N THR A 17 -7.48 -1.01 9.48
CA THR A 17 -7.18 -1.26 10.88
C THR A 17 -7.68 -0.11 11.76
N PHE A 18 -7.56 -0.27 13.07
CA PHE A 18 -7.75 0.79 14.04
C PHE A 18 -6.42 1.06 14.75
N ALA A 19 -6.00 2.32 14.76
CA ALA A 19 -4.77 2.76 15.40
C ALA A 19 -5.03 3.95 16.31
N GLU A 20 -4.33 4.01 17.45
CA GLU A 20 -4.26 5.23 18.25
C GLU A 20 -3.35 6.26 17.57
N PRO A 21 -3.57 7.57 17.75
CA PRO A 21 -2.75 8.61 17.13
C PRO A 21 -1.25 8.43 17.36
N ASP A 22 -0.87 8.00 18.57
CA ASP A 22 0.52 7.82 18.96
C ASP A 22 1.19 6.61 18.30
N MET A 23 0.42 5.66 17.77
CA MET A 23 0.97 4.47 17.08
C MET A 23 1.36 4.77 15.63
N LEU A 24 0.66 5.71 14.97
CA LEU A 24 0.87 6.00 13.55
C LEU A 24 2.22 6.65 13.22
N VAL A 25 2.86 7.30 14.19
CA VAL A 25 4.16 7.96 13.99
C VAL A 25 5.28 6.94 13.78
N TYR A 26 5.08 5.70 14.21
CA TYR A 26 6.12 4.68 14.27
C TYR A 26 5.94 3.54 13.26
N GLU A 27 4.81 3.47 12.57
CA GLU A 27 4.47 2.35 11.70
C GLU A 27 4.53 2.71 10.21
N ASP A 28 5.55 2.18 9.56
CA ASP A 28 5.65 2.18 8.10
C ASP A 28 4.54 1.31 7.50
N GLY A 29 3.84 1.82 6.48
CA GLY A 29 2.77 1.08 5.81
C GLY A 29 1.37 1.35 6.34
N ILE A 30 1.16 2.43 7.12
CA ILE A 30 -0.17 2.87 7.56
C ILE A 30 -0.41 4.33 7.16
N THR A 31 -1.66 4.66 6.83
CA THR A 31 -2.12 6.02 6.57
C THR A 31 -3.53 6.23 7.10
N THR A 32 -3.87 7.47 7.47
CA THR A 32 -5.27 7.86 7.78
C THR A 32 -6.05 8.26 6.55
N VAL A 33 -5.39 8.37 5.38
CA VAL A 33 -6.04 8.69 4.12
C VAL A 33 -6.76 7.44 3.61
N PRO A 34 -8.09 7.48 3.39
CA PRO A 34 -8.81 6.33 2.84
C PRO A 34 -8.43 6.07 1.39
N PRO A 35 -8.34 4.80 0.96
CA PRO A 35 -8.32 4.50 -0.46
C PRO A 35 -9.64 4.98 -1.10
N PRO A 36 -9.61 5.47 -2.34
CA PRO A 36 -10.83 5.76 -3.09
C PRO A 36 -11.57 4.46 -3.41
N ASP A 37 -12.83 4.58 -3.83
CA ASP A 37 -13.56 3.46 -4.41
C ASP A 37 -12.83 2.93 -5.65
N TYR A 38 -12.87 1.61 -5.84
CA TYR A 38 -12.24 0.93 -6.97
C TYR A 38 -13.11 -0.23 -7.44
N GLU A 39 -13.00 -0.53 -8.73
CA GLU A 39 -13.78 -1.59 -9.37
C GLU A 39 -13.04 -2.93 -9.39
N HIS A 40 -13.77 -3.99 -9.74
CA HIS A 40 -13.16 -5.29 -9.98
C HIS A 40 -12.07 -5.19 -11.06
N GLY A 41 -10.89 -5.75 -10.78
CA GLY A 41 -9.72 -5.68 -11.67
C GLY A 41 -8.87 -4.42 -11.48
N GLN A 42 -9.22 -3.57 -10.52
CA GLN A 42 -8.39 -2.45 -10.06
C GLN A 42 -7.88 -2.72 -8.64
N VAL A 43 -6.79 -2.05 -8.27
CA VAL A 43 -6.22 -2.09 -6.93
C VAL A 43 -5.69 -0.70 -6.54
N PRO A 44 -5.99 -0.22 -5.32
CA PRO A 44 -5.36 0.99 -4.80
C PRO A 44 -3.88 0.73 -4.46
N VAL A 45 -3.04 1.68 -4.84
CA VAL A 45 -1.60 1.72 -4.54
C VAL A 45 -1.28 3.06 -3.91
N PHE A 46 -0.74 3.04 -2.70
CA PHE A 46 -0.36 4.24 -1.98
C PHE A 46 0.98 4.77 -2.49
N ASN A 47 0.97 6.01 -2.96
CA ASN A 47 2.15 6.76 -3.34
C ASN A 47 2.69 7.51 -2.11
N ARG A 48 3.77 7.01 -1.52
CA ARG A 48 4.41 7.59 -0.32
C ARG A 48 4.92 9.01 -0.54
N GLU A 49 5.49 9.31 -1.70
CA GLU A 49 6.04 10.64 -1.98
C GLU A 49 4.94 11.69 -2.08
N ARG A 50 3.78 11.30 -2.63
CA ARG A 50 2.63 12.18 -2.85
C ARG A 50 1.59 12.11 -1.73
N GLN A 51 1.75 11.19 -0.78
CA GLN A 51 0.82 10.93 0.32
C GLN A 51 -0.63 10.73 -0.14
N LEU A 52 -0.83 10.00 -1.24
CA LEU A 52 -2.16 9.75 -1.82
C LEU A 52 -2.27 8.35 -2.42
N TRP A 53 -3.51 7.93 -2.64
CA TRP A 53 -3.82 6.67 -3.33
C TRP A 53 -3.96 6.88 -4.84
N GLU A 54 -3.43 5.94 -5.59
CA GLU A 54 -3.63 5.81 -7.03
C GLU A 54 -4.35 4.49 -7.30
N VAL A 55 -5.36 4.50 -8.16
CA VAL A 55 -6.08 3.27 -8.54
C VAL A 55 -5.49 2.77 -9.85
N LEU A 56 -4.91 1.57 -9.82
CA LEU A 56 -4.24 0.98 -10.97
C LEU A 56 -4.95 -0.31 -11.41
N PRO A 57 -4.96 -0.63 -12.71
CA PRO A 57 -5.38 -1.95 -13.16
C PRO A 57 -4.46 -3.03 -12.61
N VAL A 58 -5.03 -4.15 -12.18
CA VAL A 58 -4.27 -5.30 -11.65
C VAL A 58 -3.23 -5.80 -12.66
N ALA A 59 -3.50 -5.70 -13.96
CA ALA A 59 -2.54 -6.07 -15.01
C ALA A 59 -1.26 -5.22 -14.96
N ILE A 60 -1.39 -3.91 -14.73
CA ILE A 60 -0.26 -2.98 -14.61
C ILE A 60 0.52 -3.27 -13.34
N VAL A 61 -0.17 -3.45 -12.21
CA VAL A 61 0.47 -3.78 -10.93
C VAL A 61 1.27 -5.06 -11.03
N ARG A 62 0.72 -6.10 -11.64
CA ARG A 62 1.45 -7.36 -11.87
C ARG A 62 2.73 -7.10 -12.67
N GLN A 63 2.66 -6.35 -13.76
CA GLN A 63 3.84 -6.01 -14.54
C GLN A 63 4.89 -5.27 -13.72
N LEU A 64 4.48 -4.30 -12.89
CA LEU A 64 5.40 -3.54 -12.01
C LEU A 64 6.10 -4.43 -10.98
N LEU A 65 5.37 -5.38 -10.38
CA LEU A 65 5.94 -6.34 -9.43
C LEU A 65 6.96 -7.27 -10.10
N TYR A 66 6.66 -7.78 -11.29
CA TYR A 66 7.57 -8.69 -12.01
C TYR A 66 8.75 -7.99 -12.68
N SER A 67 8.63 -6.70 -13.01
CA SER A 67 9.70 -5.93 -13.65
C SER A 67 10.79 -5.48 -12.66
N ASN A 68 10.56 -5.62 -11.34
CA ASN A 68 11.51 -5.23 -10.31
C ASN A 68 11.75 -6.36 -9.28
N PRO A 69 12.46 -7.44 -9.66
CA PRO A 69 12.64 -8.62 -8.81
C PRO A 69 13.45 -8.35 -7.52
N SER A 70 14.24 -7.27 -7.48
CA SER A 70 15.09 -6.90 -6.33
C SER A 70 14.30 -6.46 -5.09
N ARG A 71 12.98 -6.24 -5.20
CA ARG A 71 12.10 -5.89 -4.07
C ARG A 71 11.48 -7.09 -3.36
N SER A 72 11.70 -8.31 -3.87
CA SER A 72 10.99 -9.52 -3.41
C SER A 72 11.85 -10.49 -2.61
N ARG A 73 13.08 -10.11 -2.26
CA ARG A 73 14.06 -11.00 -1.62
C ARG A 73 14.87 -10.30 -0.56
N GLU A 74 14.31 -10.21 0.63
CA GLU A 74 15.10 -10.32 1.87
C GLU A 74 14.39 -11.33 2.78
N ILE A 75 14.70 -12.62 2.57
CA ILE A 75 14.52 -13.64 3.61
C ILE A 75 15.87 -13.65 4.35
N PRO A 76 15.96 -13.20 5.61
CA PRO A 76 17.18 -13.36 6.38
C PRO A 76 17.40 -14.84 6.69
N LEU A 77 18.66 -15.28 6.54
CA LEU A 77 19.16 -16.61 6.91
C LEU A 77 19.03 -16.89 8.42
#